data_AF-A0A517XUW9-F1
#
_entry.id   AF-A0A517XUW9-F1
#
_cell.length_a   1.000
_cell.length_b   1.000
_cell.length_c   1.000
_cell.angle_alpha   90.00
_cell.angle_beta   90.00
_cell.angle_gamma   90.00
#
_symmetry.space_group_name_H-M   'P 1'
#
loop_
_entity.id
_entity.type
_entity.pdbx_description
1 polymer ?
#
loop_
_entity_poly.entity_id
_entity_poly.type
_entity_poly.pdbx_seq_one_letter_code
_entity_poly.pdbx_strand_id
1 'polypeptide(L)'
;MTADRLARRYAVLRPDERLALMLAASGRGDDAEHERLVATAPRVPVVVPDTFPRYMAFREVLDRHRAERFELTARFFQTKRLEEDYDEGPGGRMGNVARAFGYLLLAARDGWTTFSERAMLPCGGLEVALVGGDVLRIAEDEAERDEVTADEVAGIIAARGGPVGQVRTASSVAEELGEVFAARLGWWEGEGR
;
A
#
# COMPACT_ATOMS: atom_id res chain seq x y z
N MET A 1 -25.42 3.26 33.60
CA MET A 1 -25.10 4.64 33.16
C MET A 1 -25.93 4.91 31.92
N THR A 2 -26.70 6.01 31.86
CA THR A 2 -27.56 6.29 30.70
C THR A 2 -26.75 6.82 29.52
N ALA A 3 -27.20 6.55 28.29
CA ALA A 3 -26.55 7.00 27.06
C ALA A 3 -26.31 8.53 27.05
N ASP A 4 -27.29 9.31 27.54
CA ASP A 4 -27.21 10.77 27.65
C ASP A 4 -26.13 11.28 28.60
N ARG A 5 -25.76 10.49 29.62
CA ARG A 5 -24.69 10.86 30.55
C ARG A 5 -23.32 10.62 29.92
N LEU A 6 -23.21 9.59 29.09
CA LEU A 6 -21.98 9.26 28.37
C LEU A 6 -21.73 10.24 27.23
N ALA A 7 -22.74 10.58 26.44
CA ALA A 7 -22.64 11.58 25.36
C ALA A 7 -22.16 12.96 25.87
N ARG A 8 -22.66 13.40 27.03
CA ARG A 8 -22.19 14.64 27.67
C ARG A 8 -20.71 14.60 28.06
N ARG A 9 -20.17 13.43 28.41
CA ARG A 9 -18.74 13.27 28.68
C ARG A 9 -17.92 13.30 27.41
N TYR A 10 -18.43 12.72 26.31
CA TYR A 10 -17.73 12.76 25.02
C TYR A 10 -17.63 14.18 24.44
N ALA A 11 -18.60 15.05 24.73
CA ALA A 11 -18.60 16.44 24.26
C ALA A 11 -17.43 17.27 24.81
N VAL A 12 -16.92 16.94 26.01
CA VAL A 12 -15.81 17.68 26.67
C VAL A 12 -14.44 17.07 26.41
N LEU A 13 -14.36 15.96 25.66
CA LEU A 13 -13.08 15.34 25.32
C LEU A 13 -12.25 16.27 24.43
N ARG A 14 -10.94 16.30 24.70
CA ARG A 14 -9.96 16.91 23.80
C ARG A 14 -9.84 16.07 22.51
N PRO A 15 -9.40 16.67 21.39
CA PRO A 15 -9.29 15.94 20.12
C PRO A 15 -8.44 14.66 20.20
N ASP A 16 -7.32 14.70 20.92
CA ASP A 16 -6.42 13.56 21.15
C ASP A 16 -7.10 12.44 21.94
N GLU A 17 -7.82 12.78 23.02
CA GLU A 17 -8.55 11.82 23.85
C GLU A 17 -9.70 11.16 23.08
N ARG A 18 -10.44 11.95 22.30
CA ARG A 18 -11.53 11.42 21.49
C ARG A 18 -11.00 10.49 20.41
N LEU A 19 -9.94 10.86 19.71
CA LEU A 19 -9.32 10.00 18.71
C LEU A 19 -8.85 8.68 19.33
N ALA A 20 -8.19 8.72 20.48
CA ALA A 20 -7.75 7.52 21.18
C ALA A 20 -8.93 6.58 21.52
N LEU A 21 -10.06 7.13 21.99
CA LEU A 21 -11.26 6.34 22.28
C LEU A 21 -11.92 5.80 21.01
N MET A 22 -11.96 6.57 19.92
CA MET A 22 -12.50 6.10 18.64
C MET A 22 -11.73 4.89 18.12
N LEU A 23 -10.39 4.97 18.17
CA LEU A 23 -9.50 3.88 17.76
C LEU A 23 -9.67 2.66 18.69
N ALA A 24 -9.76 2.88 20.00
CA ALA A 24 -9.97 1.80 20.95
C ALA A 24 -11.34 1.10 20.77
N ALA A 25 -12.40 1.86 20.46
CA ALA A 25 -13.72 1.31 20.17
C ALA A 25 -13.68 0.45 18.89
N SER A 26 -13.12 0.98 17.80
CA SER A 26 -12.94 0.23 16.55
C SER A 26 -12.10 -1.04 16.75
N GLY A 27 -11.00 -0.96 17.50
CA GLY A 27 -10.14 -2.12 17.79
C GLY A 27 -10.82 -3.23 18.60
N ARG A 28 -11.90 -2.91 19.34
CA ARG A 28 -12.73 -3.90 20.05
C ARG A 28 -13.97 -4.33 19.26
N GLY A 29 -14.23 -3.75 18.09
CA GLY A 29 -15.47 -3.94 17.34
C GLY A 29 -16.71 -3.34 18.02
N ASP A 30 -16.53 -2.31 18.87
CA ASP A 30 -17.65 -1.58 19.49
C ASP A 30 -18.09 -0.44 18.58
N ASP A 31 -18.76 -0.79 17.49
CA ASP A 31 -19.22 0.15 16.47
C ASP A 31 -20.17 1.19 17.06
N ALA A 32 -20.99 0.80 18.05
CA ALA A 32 -21.92 1.69 18.71
C ALA A 32 -21.20 2.76 19.55
N GLU A 33 -20.10 2.43 20.23
CA GLU A 33 -19.27 3.45 20.89
C GLU A 33 -18.57 4.35 19.88
N HIS A 34 -18.01 3.77 18.81
CA HIS A 34 -17.36 4.53 17.76
C HIS A 34 -18.32 5.56 17.13
N GLU A 35 -19.51 5.15 16.72
CA GLU A 35 -20.54 6.02 16.15
C GLU A 35 -20.95 7.14 17.12
N ARG A 36 -21.10 6.85 18.43
CA ARG A 36 -21.39 7.88 19.43
C ARG A 36 -20.27 8.91 19.54
N LEU A 37 -19.01 8.47 19.52
CA LEU A 37 -17.85 9.36 19.57
C LEU A 37 -17.80 10.25 18.31
N VAL A 38 -18.08 9.69 17.13
CA VAL A 38 -18.15 10.43 15.85
C VAL A 38 -19.29 11.45 15.89
N ALA A 39 -20.49 11.03 16.27
CA ALA A 39 -21.68 11.89 16.30
C ALA A 39 -21.56 13.05 17.29
N THR A 40 -20.84 12.87 18.40
CA THR A 40 -20.64 13.91 19.42
C THR A 40 -19.43 14.80 19.16
N ALA A 41 -18.65 14.53 18.11
CA ALA A 41 -17.48 15.35 17.79
C ALA A 41 -17.91 16.74 17.23
N PRO A 42 -17.39 17.86 17.78
CA PRO A 42 -17.59 19.17 17.19
C PRO A 42 -17.10 19.19 15.75
N ARG A 43 -17.95 19.72 14.86
CA ARG A 43 -17.61 19.88 13.44
C ARG A 43 -16.87 21.20 13.25
N VAL A 44 -15.72 21.14 12.59
CA VAL A 44 -14.92 22.31 12.23
C VAL A 44 -15.07 22.53 10.73
N PRO A 45 -15.60 23.68 10.27
CA PRO A 45 -15.63 23.98 8.85
C PRO A 45 -14.19 24.15 8.34
N VAL A 46 -13.86 23.48 7.23
CA VAL A 46 -12.57 23.63 6.55
C VAL A 46 -12.81 24.12 5.12
N VAL A 47 -11.97 25.04 4.68
CA VAL A 47 -11.91 25.47 3.28
C VAL A 47 -10.65 24.85 2.70
N VAL A 48 -10.82 24.11 1.61
CA VAL A 48 -9.73 23.38 0.95
C VAL A 48 -9.73 23.72 -0.54
N PRO A 49 -8.58 23.59 -1.23
CA PRO A 49 -8.53 23.67 -2.68
C PRO A 49 -9.47 22.65 -3.34
N ASP A 50 -9.93 22.95 -4.56
CA ASP A 50 -10.71 22.03 -5.39
C ASP A 50 -9.95 20.72 -5.71
N THR A 51 -8.62 20.76 -5.69
CA THR A 51 -7.74 19.59 -5.84
C THR A 51 -7.65 18.70 -4.60
N PHE A 52 -8.22 19.10 -3.46
CA PHE A 52 -8.06 18.39 -2.19
C PHE A 52 -8.53 16.92 -2.24
N PRO A 53 -9.73 16.58 -2.75
CA PRO A 53 -10.16 15.18 -2.83
C PRO A 53 -9.19 14.32 -3.64
N ARG A 54 -8.73 14.84 -4.78
CA ARG A 54 -7.77 14.17 -5.66
C ARG A 54 -6.41 13.97 -4.99
N TYR A 55 -5.92 14.99 -4.28
CA TYR A 55 -4.68 14.90 -3.52
C TYR A 55 -4.74 13.84 -2.42
N MET A 56 -5.84 13.80 -1.66
CA MET A 56 -6.02 12.82 -0.59
C MET A 56 -6.14 11.39 -1.14
N ALA A 57 -6.92 11.19 -2.20
CA ALA A 57 -7.02 9.90 -2.88
C ALA A 57 -5.65 9.43 -3.40
N PHE A 58 -4.89 10.33 -4.03
CA PHE A 58 -3.55 10.02 -4.52
C PHE A 58 -2.60 9.64 -3.37
N ARG A 59 -2.61 10.40 -2.27
CA ARG A 59 -1.76 10.12 -1.11
C ARG A 59 -2.04 8.73 -0.53
N GLU A 60 -3.30 8.33 -0.39
CA GLU A 60 -3.65 7.00 0.12
C GLU A 60 -3.18 5.87 -0.81
N VAL A 61 -3.29 6.07 -2.12
CA VAL A 61 -2.80 5.11 -3.13
C VAL A 61 -1.27 5.03 -3.08
N LEU A 62 -0.59 6.17 -2.97
CA LEU A 62 0.88 6.24 -2.81
C LEU A 62 1.33 5.51 -1.53
N ASP A 63 0.69 5.78 -0.39
CA ASP A 63 1.06 5.16 0.89
C ASP A 63 0.87 3.63 0.83
N ARG A 64 -0.24 3.16 0.26
CA ARG A 64 -0.49 1.72 0.03
C ARG A 64 0.55 1.10 -0.91
N HIS A 65 0.79 1.73 -2.06
CA HIS A 65 1.74 1.24 -3.06
C HIS A 65 3.15 1.13 -2.48
N ARG A 66 3.59 2.14 -1.72
CA ARG A 66 4.89 2.12 -1.05
C ARG A 66 4.99 1.02 -0.02
N ALA A 67 3.96 0.81 0.80
CA ALA A 67 3.96 -0.27 1.78
C ALA A 67 4.13 -1.64 1.12
N GLU A 68 3.44 -1.87 -0.01
CA GLU A 68 3.58 -3.09 -0.79
C GLU A 68 5.00 -3.27 -1.36
N ARG A 69 5.59 -2.21 -1.91
CA ARG A 69 6.97 -2.27 -2.42
C ARG A 69 7.99 -2.54 -1.33
N PHE A 70 7.85 -1.92 -0.15
CA PHE A 70 8.72 -2.24 0.98
C PHE A 70 8.59 -3.68 1.44
N GLU A 71 7.38 -4.24 1.41
CA GLU A 71 7.18 -5.67 1.69
C GLU A 71 7.88 -6.57 0.66
N LEU A 72 7.76 -6.25 -0.63
CA LEU A 72 8.46 -6.97 -1.70
C LEU A 72 9.97 -6.86 -1.57
N THR A 73 10.50 -5.66 -1.31
CA THR A 73 11.93 -5.42 -1.06
C THR A 73 12.45 -6.19 0.15
N ALA A 74 11.71 -6.20 1.26
CA ALA A 74 12.09 -6.94 2.45
C ALA A 74 12.17 -8.45 2.17
N ARG A 75 11.19 -9.00 1.47
CA ARG A 75 11.17 -10.42 1.06
C ARG A 75 12.30 -10.74 0.09
N PHE A 76 12.55 -9.88 -0.90
CA PHE A 76 13.65 -10.00 -1.85
C PHE A 76 15.00 -10.14 -1.12
N PHE A 77 15.37 -9.16 -0.29
CA PHE A 77 16.62 -9.20 0.46
C PHE A 77 16.71 -10.38 1.43
N GLN A 78 15.62 -10.71 2.12
CA GLN A 78 15.59 -11.87 3.00
C GLN A 78 15.90 -13.16 2.22
N THR A 79 15.36 -13.32 1.02
CA THR A 79 15.56 -14.52 0.20
C THR A 79 16.93 -14.58 -0.45
N LYS A 80 17.51 -13.44 -0.88
CA LYS A 80 18.91 -13.37 -1.34
C LYS A 80 19.87 -13.78 -0.21
N ARG A 81 19.64 -13.32 1.01
CA ARG A 81 20.44 -13.72 2.17
C ARG A 81 20.37 -15.23 2.44
N LEU A 82 19.18 -15.83 2.31
CA LEU A 82 19.02 -17.29 2.46
C LEU A 82 19.71 -18.06 1.33
N GLU A 83 19.67 -17.56 0.09
CA GLU A 83 20.40 -18.16 -1.04
C GLU A 83 21.90 -18.27 -0.74
N GLU A 84 22.50 -17.19 -0.21
CA GLU A 84 23.91 -17.18 0.20
C GLU A 84 24.19 -18.16 1.35
N ASP A 85 23.32 -18.22 2.35
CA ASP A 85 23.51 -19.07 3.53
C ASP A 85 23.43 -20.57 3.22
N TYR A 86 22.66 -20.96 2.20
CA TYR A 86 22.53 -22.35 1.78
C TYR A 86 23.44 -22.74 0.60
N ASP A 87 24.25 -21.82 0.07
CA ASP A 87 25.13 -22.02 -1.09
C ASP A 87 24.41 -22.69 -2.28
N GLU A 88 23.15 -22.32 -2.46
CA GLU A 88 22.24 -22.92 -3.44
C GLU A 88 22.49 -22.38 -4.87
N GLY A 89 23.14 -21.21 -4.95
CA GLY A 89 23.35 -20.46 -6.18
C GLY A 89 22.05 -19.94 -6.83
N PRO A 90 22.18 -19.22 -7.97
CA PRO A 90 21.04 -18.52 -8.58
C PRO A 90 19.90 -19.42 -9.08
N GLY A 91 20.22 -20.68 -9.39
CA GLY A 91 19.25 -21.69 -9.84
C GLY A 91 18.64 -22.51 -8.72
N GLY A 92 19.10 -22.32 -7.48
CA GLY A 92 18.59 -23.03 -6.33
C GLY A 92 17.19 -22.59 -5.92
N ARG A 93 16.66 -23.20 -4.86
CA ARG A 93 15.29 -22.91 -4.41
C ARG A 93 15.19 -21.44 -3.98
N MET A 94 16.09 -20.98 -3.12
CA MET A 94 16.05 -19.62 -2.59
C MET A 94 16.37 -18.59 -3.66
N GLY A 95 17.35 -18.85 -4.54
CA GLY A 95 17.63 -17.99 -5.70
C GLY A 95 16.40 -17.80 -6.61
N ASN A 96 15.68 -18.88 -6.92
CA ASN A 96 14.43 -18.77 -7.69
C ASN A 96 13.34 -17.97 -6.95
N VAL A 97 13.23 -18.08 -5.61
CA VAL A 97 12.28 -17.26 -4.85
C VAL A 97 12.69 -15.79 -4.89
N ALA A 98 13.98 -15.48 -4.73
CA ALA A 98 14.49 -14.13 -4.77
C ALA A 98 14.25 -13.49 -6.14
N ARG A 99 14.55 -14.20 -7.24
CA ARG A 99 14.25 -13.79 -8.62
C ARG A 99 12.75 -13.47 -8.81
N ALA A 100 11.87 -14.29 -8.25
CA ALA A 100 10.43 -14.03 -8.30
C ALA A 100 10.03 -12.75 -7.55
N PHE A 101 10.57 -12.49 -6.35
CA PHE A 101 10.31 -11.24 -5.64
C PHE A 101 10.92 -10.02 -6.34
N GLY A 102 12.12 -10.16 -6.93
CA GLY A 102 12.75 -9.11 -7.73
C GLY A 102 11.87 -8.71 -8.91
N TYR A 103 11.35 -9.69 -9.66
CA TYR A 103 10.39 -9.43 -10.74
C TYR A 103 9.14 -8.70 -10.25
N LEU A 104 8.53 -9.16 -9.14
CA LEU A 104 7.32 -8.51 -8.60
C LEU A 104 7.57 -7.07 -8.15
N LEU A 105 8.76 -6.79 -7.58
CA LEU A 105 9.18 -5.43 -7.22
C LEU A 105 9.27 -4.53 -8.46
N LEU A 106 9.91 -5.00 -9.54
CA LEU A 106 10.02 -4.25 -10.79
C LEU A 106 8.65 -4.05 -11.46
N ALA A 107 7.81 -5.09 -11.48
CA ALA A 107 6.43 -4.98 -11.97
C ALA A 107 5.62 -3.94 -11.18
N ALA A 108 5.81 -3.87 -9.86
CA ALA A 108 5.16 -2.85 -9.03
C ALA A 108 5.65 -1.43 -9.39
N ARG A 109 6.96 -1.22 -9.51
CA ARG A 109 7.57 0.06 -9.90
C ARG A 109 7.06 0.53 -11.28
N ASP A 110 7.10 -0.35 -12.27
CA ASP A 110 6.71 -0.01 -13.65
C ASP A 110 5.19 0.21 -13.75
N GLY A 111 4.41 -0.52 -12.95
CA GLY A 111 2.98 -0.31 -12.79
C GLY A 111 2.64 1.04 -12.18
N TRP A 112 3.40 1.51 -11.21
CA TRP A 112 3.26 2.85 -10.63
C TRP A 112 3.50 3.96 -11.66
N THR A 113 4.56 3.82 -12.47
CA THR A 113 4.83 4.76 -13.57
C THR A 113 3.66 4.81 -14.55
N THR A 114 3.20 3.64 -14.99
CA THR A 114 2.06 3.51 -15.92
C THR A 114 0.78 4.11 -15.34
N PHE A 115 0.48 3.84 -14.06
CA PHE A 115 -0.66 4.43 -13.36
C PHE A 115 -0.56 5.96 -13.31
N SER A 116 0.61 6.47 -12.91
CA SER A 116 0.86 7.91 -12.75
C SER A 116 0.66 8.67 -14.05
N GLU A 117 1.16 8.13 -15.17
CA GLU A 117 0.94 8.67 -16.51
C GLU A 117 -0.55 8.70 -16.88
N ARG A 118 -1.26 7.57 -16.71
CA ARG A 118 -2.70 7.47 -17.00
C ARG A 118 -3.54 8.43 -16.14
N ALA A 119 -3.15 8.62 -14.88
CA ALA A 119 -3.83 9.50 -13.94
C ALA A 119 -3.46 10.99 -14.12
N MET A 120 -2.55 11.33 -15.04
CA MET A 120 -1.98 12.67 -15.22
C MET A 120 -1.38 13.24 -13.93
N LEU A 121 -0.69 12.38 -13.17
CA LEU A 121 -0.02 12.71 -11.93
C LEU A 121 1.48 12.58 -12.19
N PRO A 122 2.22 13.68 -12.45
CA PRO A 122 3.65 13.62 -12.78
C PRO A 122 4.47 13.34 -11.51
N CYS A 123 4.36 12.11 -11.01
CA CYS A 123 4.94 11.66 -9.74
C CYS A 123 6.21 10.83 -9.92
N GLY A 124 6.73 10.75 -11.15
CA GLY A 124 8.02 10.14 -11.43
C GLY A 124 9.10 10.72 -10.51
N GLY A 125 9.75 9.85 -9.74
CA GLY A 125 10.82 10.23 -8.82
C GLY A 125 10.38 10.79 -7.46
N LEU A 126 9.09 11.06 -7.23
CA LEU A 126 8.61 11.50 -5.90
C LEU A 126 8.97 10.49 -4.81
N GLU A 127 8.92 9.21 -5.16
CA GLU A 127 9.16 8.12 -4.22
C GLU A 127 10.61 8.05 -3.72
N VAL A 128 11.55 8.55 -4.50
CA VAL A 128 12.98 8.64 -4.14
C VAL A 128 13.20 9.70 -3.06
N ALA A 129 12.39 10.75 -3.03
CA ALA A 129 12.47 11.81 -2.04
C ALA A 129 11.83 11.43 -0.69
N LEU A 130 11.10 10.33 -0.63
CA LEU A 130 10.43 9.84 0.58
C LEU A 130 11.33 8.85 1.34
N VAL A 131 11.09 8.71 2.65
CA VAL A 131 11.87 7.83 3.54
C VAL A 131 11.94 6.40 2.99
N GLY A 132 13.16 5.87 2.87
CA GLY A 132 13.45 4.54 2.33
C GLY A 132 13.47 4.44 0.81
N GLY A 133 13.36 5.56 0.08
CA GLY A 133 13.45 5.57 -1.38
C GLY A 133 14.81 5.09 -1.91
N ASP A 134 15.88 5.27 -1.15
CA ASP A 134 17.21 4.72 -1.41
C ASP A 134 17.25 3.19 -1.32
N VAL A 135 16.59 2.62 -0.32
CA VAL A 135 16.48 1.16 -0.13
C VAL A 135 15.70 0.52 -1.29
N LEU A 136 14.58 1.14 -1.72
CA LEU A 136 13.82 0.67 -2.88
C LEU A 136 14.69 0.67 -4.14
N ARG A 137 15.40 1.78 -4.39
CA ARG A 137 16.30 1.89 -5.55
C ARG A 137 17.40 0.83 -5.54
N ILE A 138 18.03 0.57 -4.39
CA ILE A 138 19.07 -0.47 -4.28
C ILE A 138 18.50 -1.85 -4.65
N ALA A 139 17.32 -2.19 -4.13
CA ALA A 139 16.65 -3.46 -4.41
C ALA A 139 16.27 -3.58 -5.89
N GLU A 140 15.82 -2.49 -6.50
CA GLU A 140 15.48 -2.45 -7.93
C GLU A 140 16.69 -2.57 -8.82
N ASP A 141 17.76 -1.81 -8.55
CA ASP A 141 19.03 -1.90 -9.26
C ASP A 141 19.61 -3.32 -9.19
N GLU A 142 19.36 -4.05 -8.09
CA GLU A 142 19.77 -5.45 -7.95
C GLU A 142 18.84 -6.42 -8.68
N ALA A 143 17.52 -6.25 -8.56
CA ALA A 143 16.54 -7.06 -9.27
C ALA A 143 16.65 -6.94 -10.80
N GLU A 144 16.99 -5.75 -11.31
CA GLU A 144 17.19 -5.51 -12.75
C GLU A 144 18.34 -6.35 -13.32
N ARG A 145 19.40 -6.60 -12.52
CA ARG A 145 20.54 -7.42 -12.96
C ARG A 145 20.18 -8.89 -13.11
N ASP A 146 19.12 -9.35 -12.47
CA ASP A 146 18.66 -10.75 -12.56
C ASP A 146 17.87 -11.01 -13.87
N GLU A 147 17.51 -9.96 -14.62
CA GLU A 147 16.83 -9.98 -15.94
C GLU A 147 15.62 -10.94 -16.02
N VAL A 148 14.89 -11.08 -14.92
CA VAL A 148 13.82 -12.07 -14.77
C VAL A 148 12.58 -11.66 -15.57
N THR A 149 12.03 -12.60 -16.32
CA THR A 149 10.80 -12.43 -17.11
C THR A 149 9.56 -12.97 -16.38
N ALA A 150 8.38 -12.52 -16.82
CA ALA A 150 7.10 -13.02 -16.31
C ALA A 150 6.95 -14.54 -16.47
N ASP A 151 7.39 -15.06 -17.62
CA ASP A 151 7.30 -16.49 -17.95
C ASP A 151 8.21 -17.34 -17.06
N GLU A 152 9.42 -16.86 -16.74
CA GLU A 152 10.29 -17.52 -15.78
C GLU A 152 9.65 -17.58 -14.38
N VAL A 153 9.06 -16.47 -13.91
CA VAL A 153 8.36 -16.45 -12.63
C VAL A 153 7.17 -17.40 -12.63
N ALA A 154 6.41 -17.45 -13.72
CA ALA A 154 5.30 -18.39 -13.88
C ALA A 154 5.80 -19.84 -13.75
N GLY A 155 6.93 -20.17 -14.39
CA GLY A 155 7.60 -21.46 -14.27
C GLY A 155 8.04 -21.78 -12.84
N ILE A 156 8.63 -20.81 -12.15
CA ILE A 156 9.06 -20.93 -10.75
C ILE A 156 7.88 -21.22 -9.82
N ILE A 157 6.73 -20.55 -10.02
CA ILE A 157 5.51 -20.77 -9.24
C ILE A 157 4.91 -22.14 -9.54
N ALA A 158 4.79 -22.49 -10.82
CA ALA A 158 4.22 -23.76 -11.26
C ALA A 158 5.04 -24.97 -10.76
N ALA A 159 6.37 -24.88 -10.80
CA ALA A 159 7.27 -25.92 -10.28
C ALA A 159 7.07 -26.21 -8.78
N ARG A 160 6.40 -25.32 -8.04
CA ARG A 160 6.12 -25.45 -6.60
C ARG A 160 4.67 -25.82 -6.29
N GLY A 161 3.88 -26.18 -7.31
CA GLY A 161 2.47 -26.48 -7.16
C GLY A 161 1.63 -25.24 -6.84
N GLY A 162 2.17 -24.04 -7.08
CA GLY A 162 1.39 -22.81 -7.03
C GLY A 162 0.35 -22.77 -8.15
N PRO A 163 -0.65 -21.88 -8.07
CA PRO A 163 -1.65 -21.75 -9.10
C PRO A 163 -0.98 -21.42 -10.44
N VAL A 164 -1.29 -22.23 -11.45
CA VAL A 164 -0.90 -21.95 -12.83
C VAL A 164 -1.74 -20.76 -13.29
N GLY A 165 -1.12 -19.60 -13.50
CA GLY A 165 -1.86 -18.38 -13.75
C GLY A 165 -0.99 -17.16 -13.99
N GLN A 166 -1.67 -16.04 -14.27
CA GLN A 166 -1.08 -14.78 -14.65
C GLN A 166 -0.26 -14.20 -13.48
N VAL A 167 1.06 -14.16 -13.66
CA VAL A 167 1.95 -13.45 -12.74
C VAL A 167 1.57 -11.97 -12.75
N ARG A 168 1.59 -11.32 -11.59
CA ARG A 168 1.31 -9.89 -11.49
C ARG A 168 2.28 -9.10 -12.37
N THR A 169 1.74 -8.38 -13.35
CA THR A 169 2.47 -7.57 -14.32
C THR A 169 2.35 -6.08 -13.98
N ALA A 170 3.21 -5.25 -14.58
CA ALA A 170 3.08 -3.79 -14.51
C ALA A 170 1.68 -3.29 -14.93
N SER A 171 1.09 -3.88 -15.98
CA SER A 171 -0.26 -3.49 -16.42
C SER A 171 -1.32 -3.81 -15.37
N SER A 172 -1.27 -5.00 -14.76
CA SER A 172 -2.23 -5.38 -13.71
C SER A 172 -2.07 -4.54 -12.44
N VAL A 173 -0.83 -4.16 -12.08
CA VAL A 173 -0.57 -3.23 -10.98
C VAL A 173 -1.19 -1.86 -11.29
N ALA A 174 -0.96 -1.34 -12.50
CA ALA A 174 -1.48 -0.04 -12.89
C ALA A 174 -3.02 0.01 -12.90
N GLU A 175 -3.65 -1.09 -13.30
CA GLU A 175 -5.11 -1.26 -13.26
C GLU A 175 -5.63 -1.28 -11.81
N GLU A 176 -5.05 -2.10 -10.92
CA GLU A 176 -5.42 -2.12 -9.50
C GLU A 176 -5.25 -0.74 -8.85
N LEU A 177 -4.13 -0.05 -9.08
CA LEU A 177 -3.91 1.29 -8.55
C LEU A 177 -4.95 2.29 -9.08
N GLY A 178 -5.34 2.16 -10.34
CA GLY A 178 -6.40 2.95 -10.97
C GLY A 178 -7.77 2.73 -10.30
N GLU A 179 -8.14 1.47 -10.05
CA GLU A 179 -9.37 1.12 -9.34
C GLU A 179 -9.39 1.66 -7.92
N VAL A 180 -8.31 1.47 -7.16
CA VAL A 180 -8.19 2.00 -5.80
C VAL A 180 -8.26 3.53 -5.81
N PHE A 181 -7.57 4.18 -6.75
CA PHE A 181 -7.60 5.64 -6.88
C PHE A 181 -9.01 6.16 -7.18
N ALA A 182 -9.73 5.53 -8.12
CA ALA A 182 -11.10 5.90 -8.44
C ALA A 182 -12.04 5.73 -7.23
N ALA A 183 -11.94 4.61 -6.52
CA ALA A 183 -12.72 4.36 -5.32
C ALA A 183 -12.43 5.39 -4.20
N ARG A 184 -11.15 5.74 -3.98
CA ARG A 184 -10.78 6.76 -2.99
C ARG A 184 -11.19 8.16 -3.40
N LEU A 185 -11.14 8.48 -4.69
CA LEU A 185 -11.61 9.75 -5.20
C LEU A 185 -13.11 9.93 -4.94
N GLY A 186 -13.94 8.94 -5.29
CA GLY A 186 -15.38 8.98 -5.01
C GLY A 186 -15.70 9.15 -3.52
N TRP A 187 -14.96 8.44 -2.66
CA TRP A 187 -15.09 8.59 -1.20
C TRP A 187 -14.82 10.04 -0.74
N TRP A 188 -13.72 10.64 -1.18
CA TRP A 188 -13.33 12.01 -0.80
C TRP A 188 -14.22 13.10 -1.43
N GLU A 189 -14.83 12.84 -2.59
CA GLU A 189 -15.78 13.72 -3.26
C GLU A 189 -17.16 13.75 -2.58
N GLY A 190 -17.45 12.75 -1.73
CA GLY A 190 -18.63 12.77 -0.85
C GLY A 190 -19.45 11.50 -0.84
N GLU A 191 -19.08 10.44 -1.56
CA GLU A 191 -19.81 9.16 -1.50
C GLU A 191 -19.65 8.45 -0.15
N GLY A 192 -18.63 8.82 0.63
CA GLY A 192 -18.35 8.29 1.95
C GLY A 192 -18.82 9.15 3.13
N ARG A 193 -19.60 10.22 2.89
CA ARG A 193 -20.05 11.18 3.91
C ARG A 193 -21.49 10.96 4.36
#